data_AF-A0A938GBY3-F1
#
_entry.id   AF-A0A938GBY3-F1
#
_cell.length_a   1.000
_cell.length_b   1.000
_cell.length_c   1.000
_cell.angle_alpha   90.00
_cell.angle_beta   90.00
_cell.angle_gamma   90.00
#
_symmetry.space_group_name_H-M   'P 1'
#
loop_
_entity.id
_entity.type
_entity.pdbx_description
1 polymer ?
#
loop_
_entity_poly.entity_id
_entity_poly.type
_entity_poly.pdbx_seq_one_letter_code
_entity_poly.pdbx_strand_id
1 'polypeptide(L)' 'MSTAKSVIEMAKKNEAKMVDIKFVDTFGTWQHFSLPIA' A
#
# COMPACT_ATOMS: atom_id res chain seq x y z
N MET A 1 9.59 11.63 -9.06
CA MET A 1 8.32 11.74 -8.31
C MET A 1 7.55 10.46 -8.54
N SER A 2 7.39 9.62 -7.51
CA SER A 2 6.66 8.37 -7.62
C SER A 2 5.17 8.68 -7.76
N THR A 3 4.67 8.63 -8.99
CA THR A 3 3.25 8.85 -9.28
C THR A 3 2.47 7.59 -8.92
N ALA A 4 1.17 7.73 -8.63
CA ALA A 4 0.30 6.58 -8.34
C ALA A 4 0.40 5.50 -9.43
N LYS A 5 0.50 5.92 -10.71
CA LYS A 5 0.67 5.02 -11.85
C LYS A 5 1.94 4.18 -11.77
N SER A 6 3.08 4.79 -11.42
CA SER A 6 4.36 4.07 -11.29
C SER A 6 4.33 3.01 -10.19
N VAL A 7 3.60 3.25 -9.09
CA VAL A 7 3.46 2.30 -7.97
C VAL A 7 2.56 1.13 -8.36
N ILE A 8 1.49 1.37 -9.13
CA ILE A 8 0.62 0.32 -9.64
C ILE A 8 1.37 -0.56 -10.66
N GLU A 9 2.16 0.03 -11.56
CA GLU A 9 3.00 -0.72 -12.50
C GLU A 9 4.06 -1.56 -11.76
N MET A 10 4.67 -1.01 -10.71
CA MET A 10 5.58 -1.74 -9.83
C MET A 10 4.88 -2.90 -9.12
N ALA A 11 3.67 -2.70 -8.59
CA ALA A 11 2.91 -3.76 -7.92
C ALA A 11 2.55 -4.89 -8.90
N LYS A 12 2.15 -4.55 -10.13
CA LYS A 12 1.89 -5.53 -11.21
C LYS A 12 3.16 -6.30 -11.61
N LYS A 13 4.29 -5.60 -11.77
CA LYS A 13 5.59 -6.22 -12.10
C LYS A 13 6.06 -7.22 -11.03
N ASN A 14 5.75 -6.96 -9.77
CA ASN A 14 6.14 -7.80 -8.64
C ASN A 14 5.04 -8.80 -8.23
N GLU A 15 3.98 -8.97 -9.03
CA GLU A 15 2.88 -9.89 -8.76
C GLU A 15 2.27 -9.74 -7.36
N ALA A 16 2.21 -8.51 -6.86
CA ALA A 16 1.68 -8.21 -5.55
C ALA A 16 0.19 -8.57 -5.48
N LYS A 17 -0.22 -9.32 -4.45
CA LYS A 17 -1.60 -9.79 -4.25
C LYS A 17 -2.40 -8.92 -3.27
N MET A 18 -1.71 -8.22 -2.37
CA MET A 18 -2.31 -7.40 -1.32
C MET A 18 -1.53 -6.09 -1.15
N VAL A 19 -2.26 -5.03 -0.82
CA VAL A 19 -1.72 -3.75 -0.34
C VAL A 19 -1.88 -3.70 1.16
N ASP A 20 -0.80 -3.40 1.89
CA ASP A 20 -0.88 -3.08 3.31
C ASP A 20 -0.87 -1.56 3.49
N ILE A 21 -1.99 -1.03 3.99
CA ILE A 21 -2.16 0.40 4.26
C ILE A 21 -1.72 0.64 5.69
N LYS A 22 -0.65 1.42 5.85
CA LYS A 22 -0.07 1.79 7.13
C LYS A 22 -0.36 3.25 7.43
N PHE A 23 -0.82 3.53 8.63
CA PHE A 23 -1.01 4.90 9.12
C PHE A 23 -0.71 4.98 10.61
N VAL A 24 -0.57 6.21 11.08
CA VAL A 24 -0.40 6.52 12.50
C VAL A 24 -1.68 7.19 12.96
N ASP A 25 -2.30 6.68 14.02
CA ASP A 25 -3.50 7.32 14.58
C ASP A 25 -3.15 8.58 15.39
N THR A 26 -4.15 9.31 15.85
CA THR A 26 -3.96 10.58 16.59
C THR A 26 -3.13 10.45 17.85
N PHE A 27 -3.09 9.26 18.46
CA PHE A 27 -2.30 8.94 19.65
C PHE A 27 -0.92 8.36 19.32
N GLY A 28 -0.55 8.27 18.04
CA GLY A 28 0.78 7.86 17.62
C GLY A 28 0.96 6.34 17.47
N THR A 29 -0.11 5.53 17.57
CA THR A 29 0.02 4.08 17.37
C THR A 29 0.18 3.79 15.90
N TRP A 30 1.10 2.88 15.60
CA TRP A 30 1.22 2.33 14.27
C TRP A 30 0.06 1.36 14.03
N GLN A 31 -0.79 1.68 13.07
CA GLN A 31 -1.89 0.83 12.63
C GLN A 31 -1.67 0.40 11.19
N HIS A 32 -2.16 -0.79 10.85
CA HIS A 32 -2.14 -1.26 9.48
C HIS A 32 -3.32 -2.19 9.19
N PHE A 33 -3.76 -2.19 7.93
CA PHE A 33 -4.74 -3.15 7.43
C PHE A 33 -4.45 -3.47 5.98
N SER A 34 -4.77 -4.70 5.58
CA SER A 34 -4.49 -5.19 4.24
C SER A 34 -5.74 -5.28 3.37
N LEU A 35 -5.61 -4.88 2.11
CA LEU A 35 -6.64 -5.00 1.08
C LEU A 35 -6.13 -5.83 -0.09
N PRO A 36 -6.98 -6.63 -0.77
CA PRO A 36 -6.59 -7.29 -2.01
C PRO A 36 -6.35 -6.26 -3.13
N ILE A 37 -5.38 -6.54 -4.03
CA ILE A 37 -5.06 -5.69 -5.19
C ILE A 37 -6.03 -5.89 -6.37
N ALA A 38 -6.95 -6.87 -6.26
CA ALA A 38 -7.87 -7.31 -7.31
C ALA A 38 -8.64 -6.18 -8.01
#